data_AF-A0A535E4H7-F1
#
_entry.id   AF-A0A535E4H7-F1
#
_cell.length_a   1.000
_cell.length_b   1.000
_cell.length_c   1.000
_cell.angle_alpha   90.00
_cell.angle_beta   90.00
_cell.angle_gamma   90.00
#
_symmetry.space_group_name_H-M   'P 1'
#
loop_
_entity.id
_entity.type
_entity.pdbx_description
1 polymer ?
#
loop_
_entity_poly.entity_id
_entity_poly.type
_entity_poly.pdbx_seq_one_letter_code
_entity_poly.pdbx_strand_id
1 'polypeptide(L)' 'MTRLAWFIIAVVLALVGFDLLVRGWLGWTGWLVAGVGLGIGSGVVGSLLHDALAGPRERLP' A
#
# COMPACT_ATOMS: atom_id res chain seq x y z
N MET A 1 9.09 -9.94 7.11
CA MET A 1 8.16 -9.29 8.06
C MET A 1 7.90 -7.81 7.72
N THR A 2 8.90 -7.05 7.30
CA THR A 2 8.78 -5.61 7.00
C THR A 2 7.77 -5.26 5.88
N ARG A 3 7.71 -6.05 4.79
CA ARG A 3 6.79 -5.77 3.67
C ARG A 3 5.31 -5.95 4.04
N LEU A 4 5.00 -6.97 4.84
CA LEU A 4 3.64 -7.19 5.35
C LEU A 4 3.20 -6.05 6.27
N ALA A 5 4.09 -5.58 7.15
CA ALA A 5 3.81 -4.43 8.01
C ALA A 5 3.51 -3.16 7.18
N TRP A 6 4.32 -2.88 6.15
CA TRP A 6 4.05 -1.77 5.23
C TRP A 6 2.73 -1.91 4.46
N PHE A 7 2.38 -3.12 4.05
CA PHE A 7 1.09 -3.38 3.42
C PHE A 7 -0.08 -3.10 4.38
N ILE A 8 0.01 -3.59 5.62
CA ILE A 8 -1.01 -3.35 6.64
C ILE A 8 -1.14 -1.85 6.91
N ILE A 9 -0.03 -1.13 7.07
CA ILE A 9 -0.03 0.33 7.25
C ILE A 9 -0.69 1.02 6.06
N ALA A 10 -0.37 0.62 4.83
CA ALA A 10 -0.95 1.17 3.62
C ALA A 10 -2.48 1.00 3.57
N VAL A 11 -2.96 -0.21 3.90
CA VAL A 11 -4.39 -0.53 3.96
C VAL A 11 -5.08 0.30 5.03
N VAL A 12 -4.49 0.39 6.23
CA VAL A 12 -5.04 1.20 7.33
C VAL A 12 -5.12 2.67 6.93
N LEU A 13 -4.06 3.25 6.34
CA LEU A 13 -4.09 4.64 5.86
C LEU A 13 -5.16 4.86 4.79
N ALA A 14 -5.25 3.96 3.81
CA ALA A 14 -6.25 4.06 2.75
C ALA A 14 -7.68 4.05 3.32
N LEU A 15 -7.97 3.13 4.25
CA LEU A 15 -9.27 3.01 4.90
C LEU A 15 -9.60 4.21 5.78
N VAL A 16 -8.63 4.71 6.56
CA VAL A 16 -8.81 5.91 7.40
C VAL A 16 -9.05 7.14 6.53
N GLY A 17 -8.28 7.33 5.46
CA GLY A 17 -8.49 8.44 4.52
C GLY A 17 -9.85 8.37 3.84
N PHE A 18 -10.30 7.17 3.46
CA PHE A 18 -11.61 6.95 2.87
C PHE A 18 -12.75 7.22 3.89
N ASP A 19 -12.62 6.77 5.13
CA ASP A 19 -13.60 7.07 6.18
C ASP A 19 -13.71 8.58 6.46
N LEU A 20 -12.58 9.31 6.47
CA LEU A 20 -12.57 10.76 6.59
C LEU A 20 -13.32 11.44 5.44
N LEU A 21 -13.10 10.97 4.21
CA LEU A 21 -13.82 11.45 3.02
C LEU A 21 -15.33 11.22 3.12
N VAL A 22 -15.74 10.00 3.51
CA VAL A 22 -17.16 9.64 3.66
C VAL A 22 -17.84 10.48 4.73
N ARG A 23 -17.15 10.77 5.84
CA ARG A 23 -17.67 11.62 6.92
C ARG A 23 -17.64 13.10 6.58
N GLY A 24 -17.03 13.50 5.46
CA GLY A 24 -16.80 14.90 5.09
C GLY A 24 -15.87 15.63 6.06
N TRP A 25 -15.12 14.89 6.88
CA TRP A 25 -14.20 15.45 7.86
C TRP A 25 -12.85 15.73 7.21
N LEU A 26 -12.26 16.87 7.54
CA LEU A 26 -10.92 17.29 7.08
C LEU A 26 -10.77 17.48 5.55
N GLY A 27 -11.86 17.41 4.77
CA GLY A 27 -11.90 17.79 3.35
C GLY A 27 -10.74 17.23 2.51
N TRP A 28 -9.84 18.10 2.07
CA TRP A 28 -8.67 17.76 1.25
C TRP A 28 -7.71 16.77 1.94
N THR A 29 -7.59 16.79 3.26
CA THR A 29 -6.70 15.89 4.00
C THR A 29 -7.13 14.43 3.87
N GLY A 30 -8.44 14.14 3.75
CA GLY A 30 -8.94 12.79 3.51
C GLY A 30 -8.41 12.21 2.19
N TRP A 31 -8.40 13.02 1.13
CA TRP A 31 -7.81 12.65 -0.16
C TRP A 31 -6.31 12.40 -0.07
N LEU A 32 -5.58 13.22 0.69
CA LEU A 32 -4.14 13.03 0.89
C LEU A 32 -3.86 11.71 1.61
N VAL A 33 -4.57 11.43 2.71
CA VAL A 33 -4.37 10.22 3.52
C VAL A 33 -4.73 8.96 2.71
N ALA A 34 -5.85 9.00 1.98
CA ALA A 34 -6.26 7.90 1.10
C ALA A 34 -5.23 7.68 -0.02
N GLY A 35 -4.74 8.76 -0.64
CA GLY A 35 -3.74 8.72 -1.69
C GLY A 35 -2.39 8.16 -1.22
N VAL A 36 -1.92 8.53 -0.02
CA VAL A 36 -0.69 7.97 0.57
C VAL A 36 -0.86 6.47 0.80
N GLY A 37 -1.99 6.02 1.35
CA GLY A 37 -2.29 4.60 1.53
C GLY A 37 -2.24 3.82 0.21
N LEU A 38 -2.89 4.35 -0.84
CA LEU A 38 -2.87 3.75 -2.17
C LEU A 38 -1.46 3.73 -2.80
N GLY A 39 -0.68 4.80 -2.60
CA GLY A 39 0.69 4.89 -3.10
C GLY A 39 1.61 3.85 -2.46
N ILE A 40 1.59 3.71 -1.13
CA ILE A 40 2.38 2.70 -0.43
C ILE A 40 1.91 1.30 -0.84
N GLY A 41 0.59 1.08 -0.90
CA GLY A 41 0.00 -0.20 -1.27
C GLY A 41 0.43 -0.65 -2.67
N SER A 42 0.38 0.25 -3.65
CA SER A 42 0.81 -0.04 -5.03
C SER A 42 2.30 -0.36 -5.12
N GLY A 43 3.16 0.34 -4.37
CA GLY A 43 4.59 0.03 -4.29
C GLY A 43 4.87 -1.36 -3.70
N VAL A 44 4.15 -1.76 -2.64
CA VAL A 44 4.30 -3.10 -2.05
C VAL A 44 3.82 -4.18 -3.02
N VAL A 45 2.66 -4.00 -3.67
CA VAL A 45 2.16 -4.94 -4.68
C VAL A 45 3.12 -5.04 -5.86
N GLY A 46 3.64 -3.91 -6.36
CA GLY A 46 4.60 -3.87 -7.45
C GLY A 46 5.89 -4.65 -7.13
N SER A 47 6.42 -4.51 -5.91
CA SER A 47 7.59 -5.29 -5.51
C SER A 47 7.27 -6.77 -5.27
N LEU A 48 6.04 -7.14 -4.86
CA LEU A 48 5.64 -8.56 -4.78
C LEU A 48 5.53 -9.17 -6.17
N LEU A 49 4.94 -8.42 -7.10
CA LEU A 49 4.82 -8.83 -8.49
C LEU A 49 6.20 -8.93 -9.15
N HIS A 50 7.10 -8.00 -8.87
CA HIS A 50 8.49 -8.07 -9.33
C HIS A 50 9.18 -9.32 -8.82
N ASP A 51 9.06 -9.64 -7.52
CA ASP A 51 9.64 -10.86 -6.95
C ASP A 51 9.04 -12.14 -7.58
N ALA A 52 7.73 -12.15 -7.84
CA ALA A 52 7.05 -13.27 -8.49
C ALA A 52 7.47 -13.46 -9.96
N LEU A 53 7.67 -12.35 -10.69
CA LEU A 53 8.10 -12.35 -12.09
C LEU A 53 9.60 -12.60 -12.26
N ALA A 54 10.42 -12.17 -11.31
CA ALA A 54 11.87 -12.39 -11.32
C ALA A 54 12.24 -13.87 -11.18
N GLY A 55 11.28 -14.73 -10.81
CA GLY A 55 11.44 -16.17 -10.68
C GLY A 55 12.37 -16.57 -9.52
N PRO A 56 12.34 -17.84 -9.07
CA PRO A 56 13.30 -18.33 -8.09
C PRO A 56 14.72 -18.24 -8.67
N ARG A 57 15.56 -17.35 -8.12
CA ARG A 57 17.00 -17.33 -8.41
C ARG A 57 17.75 -18.57 -7.90
N GLU A 58 17.04 -19.54 -7.33
CA GLU A 58 17.56 -20.88 -7.03
C GLU A 58 17.50 -21.76 -8.29
N ARG A 59 18.55 -21.73 -9.11
CA ARG A 59 19.05 -22.84 -9.95
C ARG A 59 20.18 -22.36 -10.88
N LEU A 60 21.24 -21.78 -10.31
CA LEU A 60 22.53 -21.75 -10.99
C LEU A 60 23.55 -22.35 -10.00
N PRO A 61 23.99 -23.61 -10.24
CA PRO A 61 25.13 -24.19 -9.53
C PRO A 61 26.44 -23.47 -9.87
#